data_AF-A0A7I0HW69-F1
#
_entry.id   AF-A0A7I0HW69-F1
#
_cell.length_a   1.000
_cell.length_b   1.000
_cell.length_c   1.000
_cell.angle_alpha   90.00
_cell.angle_beta   90.00
_cell.angle_gamma   90.00
#
_symmetry.space_group_name_H-M   'P 1'
#
loop_
_entity.id
_entity.type
_entity.pdbx_description
1 polymer ?
#
loop_
_entity_poly.entity_id
_entity_poly.type
_entity_poly.pdbx_seq_one_letter_code
_entity_poly.pdbx_strand_id
1 'polypeptide(L)'
;MQKDSSAHLDSLRITWLSEPFHLGIPIIDLQHVWLVHIILELEEEIVDAEKNDTDVEVHSSFRKALDYVAEHFALEEDILEHFNYPNFKEHVQGHRKFVEKLTEKYYEAKNSQMAALGILQILKKWLFQHILHDDTDYAEFFKASNVDLKSYCNQILKSGKYPISKEQLLIYQNIVQMDTTTISLHEQSIDTIQEIRNIWKTYNLSTGIPIIDLQHIWLLKMIVELDHSLKLGDGSSETFHKVIAEAIEYTKDHFSVEDKIMRYFRYTDVVQHMNQHKRFIEFIKMRNDEYKLGNPRVGLHLVQDLRNWLLSHIALEDKKIGIAFEARVRELSEFTKKLHQTGEIGISREQKNLYKLVLQSAPDPLD
;
A
#
# COMPACT_ATOMS: atom_id res chain seq x y z
N MET A 1 19.12 22.47 5.32
CA MET A 1 17.66 22.50 5.15
C MET A 1 17.08 21.52 6.15
N GLN A 2 16.09 21.91 6.96
CA GLN A 2 15.41 20.96 7.86
C GLN A 2 14.64 19.97 6.97
N LYS A 3 15.06 18.69 7.00
CA LYS A 3 14.43 17.59 6.26
C LYS A 3 12.95 17.51 6.64
N ASP A 4 12.07 17.31 5.66
CA ASP A 4 10.64 17.12 5.91
C ASP A 4 10.40 15.71 6.49
N SER A 5 10.63 15.58 7.80
CA SER A 5 10.53 14.32 8.56
C SER A 5 9.15 13.65 8.42
N SER A 6 8.11 14.37 7.97
CA SER A 6 6.77 13.81 7.78
C SER A 6 6.70 12.92 6.54
N ALA A 7 7.30 13.34 5.41
CA ALA A 7 7.21 12.60 4.15
C ALA A 7 7.98 11.28 4.21
N HIS A 8 9.14 11.27 4.87
CA HIS A 8 9.95 10.07 5.07
C HIS A 8 9.21 9.03 5.94
N LEU A 9 8.63 9.46 7.06
CA LEU A 9 7.83 8.59 7.93
C LEU A 9 6.59 8.04 7.22
N ASP A 10 5.95 8.83 6.35
CA ASP A 10 4.86 8.36 5.50
C ASP A 10 5.34 7.29 4.50
N SER A 11 6.49 7.48 3.85
CA SER A 11 7.09 6.49 2.94
C SER A 11 7.46 5.18 3.65
N LEU A 12 8.06 5.29 4.84
CA LEU A 12 8.36 4.16 5.70
C LEU A 12 7.10 3.40 6.09
N ARG A 13 6.05 4.14 6.50
CA ARG A 13 4.76 3.56 6.86
C ARG A 13 4.12 2.84 5.68
N ILE A 14 4.13 3.44 4.49
CA ILE A 14 3.58 2.81 3.28
C ILE A 14 4.34 1.52 2.96
N THR A 15 5.68 1.56 3.01
CA THR A 15 6.52 0.40 2.70
C THR A 15 6.34 -0.72 3.73
N TRP A 16 6.29 -0.39 5.01
CA TRP A 16 6.06 -1.35 6.09
C TRP A 16 4.67 -2.00 6.02
N LEU A 17 3.64 -1.22 5.70
CA LEU A 17 2.27 -1.72 5.58
C LEU A 17 1.99 -2.44 4.27
N SER A 18 2.83 -2.27 3.23
CA SER A 18 2.63 -2.93 1.94
C SER A 18 3.07 -4.39 1.90
N GLU A 19 3.90 -4.82 2.85
CA GLU A 19 4.53 -6.14 2.86
C GLU A 19 4.39 -6.77 4.25
N PRO A 20 4.22 -8.11 4.37
CA PRO A 20 4.06 -8.77 5.66
C PRO A 20 5.39 -8.94 6.41
N PHE A 21 6.08 -7.84 6.72
CA PHE A 21 7.36 -7.88 7.45
C PHE A 21 7.22 -8.12 8.96
N HIS A 22 5.99 -8.15 9.48
CA HIS A 22 5.69 -8.37 10.90
C HIS A 22 5.64 -9.86 11.24
N LEU A 23 6.60 -10.33 12.04
CA LEU A 23 6.70 -11.72 12.47
C LEU A 23 5.96 -11.98 13.80
N GLY A 24 5.72 -10.92 14.58
CA GLY A 24 5.19 -11.00 15.94
C GLY A 24 6.29 -11.24 16.99
N ILE A 25 7.55 -10.94 16.65
CA ILE A 25 8.71 -11.04 17.53
C ILE A 25 9.23 -9.61 17.74
N PRO A 26 8.86 -8.92 18.83
CA PRO A 26 8.97 -7.46 18.91
C PRO A 26 10.36 -6.87 18.67
N ILE A 27 11.42 -7.56 19.10
CA ILE A 27 12.79 -7.10 18.91
C ILE A 27 13.24 -7.23 17.45
N ILE A 28 12.80 -8.29 16.75
CA ILE A 28 13.06 -8.51 15.33
C ILE A 28 12.23 -7.54 14.49
N ASP A 29 10.93 -7.41 14.79
CA ASP A 29 10.05 -6.45 14.11
C ASP A 29 10.59 -5.02 14.21
N LEU A 30 11.17 -4.65 15.37
CA LEU A 30 11.83 -3.36 15.55
C LEU A 30 13.05 -3.20 14.64
N GLN A 31 13.90 -4.22 14.54
CA GLN A 31 15.05 -4.18 13.63
C GLN A 31 14.61 -4.16 12.15
N HIS A 32 13.54 -4.85 11.77
CA HIS A 32 12.98 -4.81 10.42
C HIS A 32 12.50 -3.41 10.05
N VAL A 33 11.71 -2.76 10.92
CA VAL A 33 11.27 -1.37 10.72
C VAL A 33 12.48 -0.46 10.52
N TRP A 34 13.53 -0.64 11.33
CA TRP A 34 14.74 0.16 11.22
C TRP A 34 15.55 -0.12 9.95
N LEU A 35 15.61 -1.37 9.50
CA LEU A 35 16.25 -1.73 8.23
C LEU A 35 15.55 -1.08 7.03
N VAL A 36 14.21 -1.10 7.01
CA VAL A 36 13.44 -0.41 5.97
C VAL A 36 13.70 1.11 6.03
N HIS A 37 13.75 1.68 7.23
CA HIS A 37 14.10 3.09 7.43
C HIS A 37 15.48 3.43 6.84
N ILE A 38 16.53 2.67 7.17
CA ILE A 38 17.87 2.87 6.61
C ILE A 38 17.88 2.76 5.07
N ILE A 39 17.16 1.79 4.50
CA ILE A 39 17.08 1.63 3.05
C ILE A 39 16.47 2.87 2.40
N LEU A 40 15.38 3.40 2.96
CA LEU A 40 14.74 4.60 2.44
C LEU A 40 15.62 5.84 2.58
N GLU A 41 16.34 5.98 3.71
CA GLU A 41 17.31 7.07 3.89
C GLU A 41 18.43 6.98 2.85
N LEU A 42 18.94 5.78 2.56
CA LEU A 42 19.93 5.57 1.51
C LEU A 42 19.39 5.88 0.11
N GLU A 43 18.13 5.52 -0.20
CA GLU A 43 17.50 5.86 -1.48
C GLU A 43 17.42 7.39 -1.65
N GLU A 44 17.03 8.11 -0.60
CA GLU A 44 16.99 9.58 -0.59
C GLU A 44 18.38 10.20 -0.75
N GLU A 45 19.37 9.74 0.02
CA GLU A 45 20.74 10.26 -0.02
C GLU A 45 21.39 10.06 -1.39
N ILE A 46 21.17 8.91 -2.04
CA ILE A 46 21.69 8.65 -3.38
C ILE A 46 21.06 9.60 -4.41
N VAL A 47 19.74 9.84 -4.33
CA VAL A 47 19.05 10.77 -5.23
C VAL A 47 19.50 12.21 -5.03
N ASP A 48 19.75 12.62 -3.78
CA ASP A 48 20.20 13.99 -3.48
C ASP A 48 21.68 14.21 -3.83
N ALA A 49 22.53 13.21 -3.65
CA ALA A 49 23.92 13.27 -4.11
C ALA A 49 24.01 13.44 -5.64
N GLU A 50 23.05 12.89 -6.40
CA GLU A 50 23.05 12.93 -7.88
C GLU A 50 22.77 14.35 -8.38
N LYS A 51 21.96 15.09 -7.61
CA LYS A 51 21.63 16.49 -7.87
C LYS A 51 22.76 17.44 -7.48
N ASN A 52 23.55 17.09 -6.47
CA ASN A 52 24.51 18.00 -5.82
C ASN A 52 26.00 17.71 -6.09
N ASP A 53 26.34 16.62 -6.80
CA ASP A 53 27.71 16.21 -7.14
C ASP A 53 28.61 16.00 -5.90
N THR A 54 28.09 15.31 -4.89
CA THR A 54 28.77 15.05 -3.60
C THR A 54 28.81 13.55 -3.24
N ASP A 55 30.00 12.93 -3.26
CA ASP A 55 30.16 11.47 -3.05
C ASP A 55 30.43 11.02 -1.59
N VAL A 56 30.84 11.94 -0.72
CA VAL A 56 31.44 11.58 0.59
C VAL A 56 30.40 11.07 1.60
N GLU A 57 29.14 11.53 1.53
CA GLU A 57 28.11 11.19 2.53
C GLU A 57 27.54 9.77 2.34
N VAL A 58 27.26 9.36 1.09
CA VAL A 58 26.60 8.08 0.74
C VAL A 58 27.40 6.85 1.20
N HIS A 59 28.73 6.86 1.05
CA HIS A 59 29.58 5.73 1.45
C HIS A 59 29.52 5.46 2.96
N SER A 60 29.43 6.53 3.76
CA SER A 60 29.37 6.41 5.22
C SER A 60 28.04 5.81 5.69
N SER A 61 26.94 6.21 5.06
CA SER A 61 25.61 5.66 5.32
C SER A 61 25.48 4.23 4.84
N PHE A 62 26.06 3.89 3.69
CA PHE A 62 26.05 2.52 3.18
C PHE A 62 26.78 1.57 4.13
N ARG A 63 27.92 2.01 4.69
CA ARG A 63 28.64 1.24 5.71
C ARG A 63 27.81 1.03 6.97
N LYS A 64 27.11 2.07 7.47
CA LYS A 64 26.20 1.93 8.61
C LYS A 64 25.08 0.92 8.34
N ALA A 65 24.56 0.89 7.12
CA ALA A 65 23.55 -0.09 6.73
C ALA A 65 24.08 -1.52 6.76
N LEU A 66 25.29 -1.76 6.24
CA LEU A 66 25.94 -3.07 6.31
C LEU A 66 26.20 -3.50 7.77
N ASP A 67 26.70 -2.59 8.59
CA ASP A 67 26.96 -2.86 10.01
C ASP A 67 25.65 -3.24 10.73
N TYR A 68 24.54 -2.55 10.42
CA TYR A 68 23.24 -2.85 11.03
C TYR A 68 22.63 -4.16 10.54
N VAL A 69 22.77 -4.49 9.25
CA VAL A 69 22.36 -5.80 8.70
C VAL A 69 23.10 -6.94 9.40
N ALA A 70 24.41 -6.78 9.62
CA ALA A 70 25.20 -7.77 10.34
C ALA A 70 24.77 -7.90 11.82
N GLU A 71 24.44 -6.80 12.49
CA GLU A 71 23.89 -6.82 13.84
C GLU A 71 22.53 -7.53 13.89
N HIS A 72 21.67 -7.28 12.91
CA HIS A 72 20.37 -7.92 12.78
C HIS A 72 20.48 -9.43 12.64
N PHE A 73 21.30 -9.90 11.69
CA PHE A 73 21.58 -11.32 11.53
C PHE A 73 22.16 -11.94 12.80
N ALA A 74 23.05 -11.23 13.51
CA ALA A 74 23.60 -11.75 14.75
C ALA A 74 22.55 -11.90 15.86
N LEU A 75 21.54 -11.01 15.93
CA LEU A 75 20.42 -11.16 16.88
C LEU A 75 19.55 -12.35 16.50
N GLU A 76 19.23 -12.45 15.22
CA GLU A 76 18.42 -13.52 14.67
C GLU A 76 19.07 -14.89 14.88
N GLU A 77 20.34 -15.04 14.49
CA GLU A 77 21.10 -16.28 14.65
C GLU A 77 21.18 -16.72 16.13
N ASP A 78 21.34 -15.80 17.07
CA ASP A 78 21.25 -16.06 18.51
C ASP A 78 19.90 -16.69 18.92
N ILE A 79 18.80 -16.13 18.41
CA ILE A 79 17.43 -16.62 18.67
C ILE A 79 17.22 -18.00 18.05
N LEU A 80 17.63 -18.17 16.78
CA LEU A 80 17.48 -19.41 16.04
C LEU A 80 18.31 -20.54 16.65
N GLU A 81 19.53 -20.25 17.09
CA GLU A 81 20.39 -21.21 17.80
C GLU A 81 19.77 -21.62 19.13
N HIS A 82 19.31 -20.64 19.94
CA HIS A 82 18.73 -20.91 21.25
C HIS A 82 17.52 -21.86 21.19
N PHE A 83 16.65 -21.66 20.20
CA PHE A 83 15.44 -22.46 20.03
C PHE A 83 15.62 -23.67 19.09
N ASN A 84 16.86 -23.98 18.67
CA ASN A 84 17.20 -25.11 17.83
C ASN A 84 16.39 -25.15 16.52
N TYR A 85 16.33 -24.01 15.81
CA TYR A 85 15.66 -23.95 14.50
C TYR A 85 16.27 -25.00 13.54
N PRO A 86 15.47 -25.91 12.93
CA PRO A 86 16.00 -27.04 12.17
C PRO A 86 16.93 -26.66 11.01
N ASN A 87 16.65 -25.53 10.36
CA ASN A 87 17.40 -25.04 9.20
C ASN A 87 18.44 -23.96 9.58
N PHE A 88 18.86 -23.88 10.85
CA PHE A 88 19.78 -22.86 11.35
C PHE A 88 21.07 -22.76 10.52
N LYS A 89 21.67 -23.90 10.15
CA LYS A 89 22.94 -23.90 9.40
C LYS A 89 22.80 -23.34 8.00
N GLU A 90 21.72 -23.70 7.31
CA GLU A 90 21.39 -23.24 5.98
C GLU A 90 21.10 -21.73 5.99
N HIS A 91 20.34 -21.27 6.99
CA HIS A 91 20.00 -19.87 7.19
C HIS A 91 21.24 -18.99 7.46
N VAL A 92 22.09 -19.37 8.42
CA VAL A 92 23.40 -18.71 8.69
C VAL A 92 24.29 -18.70 7.45
N GLN A 93 24.28 -19.77 6.65
CA GLN A 93 25.05 -19.81 5.40
C GLN A 93 24.49 -18.81 4.38
N GLY A 94 23.17 -18.63 4.32
CA GLY A 94 22.49 -17.60 3.53
C GLY A 94 23.00 -16.19 3.86
N HIS A 95 23.02 -15.84 5.15
CA HIS A 95 23.53 -14.56 5.65
C HIS A 95 24.98 -14.31 5.24
N ARG A 96 25.85 -15.30 5.50
CA ARG A 96 27.28 -15.19 5.17
C ARG A 96 27.51 -14.95 3.68
N LYS A 97 26.86 -15.74 2.83
CA LYS A 97 26.95 -15.58 1.36
C LYS A 97 26.45 -14.21 0.91
N PHE A 98 25.39 -13.71 1.54
CA PHE A 98 24.84 -12.40 1.21
C PHE A 98 25.79 -11.26 1.60
N VAL A 99 26.29 -11.26 2.83
CA VAL A 99 27.26 -10.26 3.31
C VAL A 99 28.53 -10.28 2.47
N GLU A 100 29.08 -11.46 2.16
CA GLU A 100 30.25 -11.63 1.29
C GLU A 100 30.01 -11.02 -0.10
N LYS A 101 28.91 -11.41 -0.76
CA LYS A 101 28.56 -10.92 -2.10
C LYS A 101 28.31 -9.42 -2.13
N LEU A 102 27.65 -8.87 -1.12
CA LEU A 102 27.33 -7.45 -1.05
C LEU A 102 28.61 -6.63 -0.81
N THR A 103 29.49 -7.13 0.05
CA THR A 103 30.80 -6.53 0.35
C THR A 103 31.71 -6.54 -0.88
N GLU A 104 31.79 -7.66 -1.60
CA GLU A 104 32.56 -7.77 -2.86
C GLU A 104 32.09 -6.72 -3.87
N LYS A 105 30.77 -6.64 -4.12
CA LYS A 105 30.18 -5.65 -5.03
C LYS A 105 30.45 -4.21 -4.61
N TYR A 106 30.44 -3.95 -3.31
CA TYR A 106 30.75 -2.64 -2.76
C TYR A 106 32.20 -2.23 -3.03
N TYR A 107 33.18 -3.14 -2.89
CA TYR A 107 34.57 -2.84 -3.20
C TYR A 107 34.87 -2.77 -4.71
N GLU A 108 34.16 -3.55 -5.54
CA GLU A 108 34.29 -3.51 -7.00
C GLU A 108 33.79 -2.19 -7.62
N ALA A 109 32.86 -1.50 -6.94
CA ALA A 109 32.15 -0.33 -7.43
C ALA A 109 33.01 0.93 -7.68
N LYS A 110 34.30 0.93 -7.33
CA LYS A 110 35.27 2.04 -7.53
C LYS A 110 34.71 3.45 -7.22
N ASN A 111 33.81 3.55 -6.24
CA ASN A 111 33.21 4.79 -5.75
C ASN A 111 32.35 5.56 -6.78
N SER A 112 31.68 4.90 -7.72
CA SER A 112 30.72 5.59 -8.62
C SER A 112 29.29 5.52 -8.09
N GLN A 113 28.54 6.61 -8.20
CA GLN A 113 27.18 6.73 -7.69
C GLN A 113 26.15 5.75 -8.32
N MET A 114 26.27 5.47 -9.62
CA MET A 114 25.46 4.43 -10.27
C MET A 114 25.69 3.04 -9.66
N ALA A 115 26.90 2.78 -9.16
CA ALA A 115 27.17 1.54 -8.46
C ALA A 115 26.53 1.53 -7.06
N ALA A 116 26.48 2.65 -6.34
CA ALA A 116 25.78 2.75 -5.06
C ALA A 116 24.29 2.42 -5.18
N LEU A 117 23.60 2.96 -6.20
CA LEU A 117 22.18 2.64 -6.46
C LEU A 117 22.00 1.15 -6.78
N GLY A 118 22.86 0.60 -7.63
CA GLY A 118 22.82 -0.83 -7.97
C GLY A 118 23.02 -1.74 -6.76
N ILE A 119 23.95 -1.40 -5.87
CA ILE A 119 24.21 -2.15 -4.64
C ILE A 119 23.01 -2.02 -3.68
N LEU A 120 22.44 -0.82 -3.53
CA LEU A 120 21.25 -0.61 -2.70
C LEU A 120 20.06 -1.46 -3.17
N GLN A 121 19.83 -1.54 -4.48
CA GLN A 121 18.77 -2.40 -5.02
C GLN A 121 19.02 -3.89 -4.76
N ILE A 122 20.28 -4.33 -4.76
CA ILE A 122 20.64 -5.71 -4.38
C ILE A 122 20.36 -5.95 -2.90
N LEU A 123 20.75 -5.02 -2.04
CA LEU A 123 20.52 -5.07 -0.60
C LEU A 123 19.00 -5.12 -0.31
N LYS A 124 18.24 -4.15 -0.80
CA LYS A 124 16.79 -4.04 -0.61
C LYS A 124 16.07 -5.29 -1.08
N LYS A 125 16.35 -5.76 -2.29
CA LYS A 125 15.70 -6.93 -2.85
C LYS A 125 15.98 -8.18 -2.01
N TRP A 126 17.24 -8.43 -1.66
CA TRP A 126 17.59 -9.62 -0.89
C TRP A 126 16.94 -9.57 0.49
N LEU A 127 17.05 -8.44 1.19
CA LEU A 127 16.54 -8.30 2.55
C LEU A 127 15.02 -8.46 2.61
N PHE A 128 14.28 -7.86 1.68
CA PHE A 128 12.83 -8.02 1.65
C PHE A 128 12.43 -9.46 1.34
N GLN A 129 13.11 -10.11 0.41
CA GLN A 129 12.83 -11.52 0.10
C GLN A 129 13.14 -12.43 1.29
N HIS A 130 14.23 -12.17 2.01
CA HIS A 130 14.64 -12.88 3.21
C HIS A 130 13.58 -12.79 4.31
N ILE A 131 13.19 -11.56 4.69
CA ILE A 131 12.15 -11.32 5.71
C ILE A 131 10.82 -12.02 5.34
N LEU A 132 10.43 -11.94 4.06
CA LEU A 132 9.17 -12.50 3.58
C LEU A 132 9.14 -14.02 3.48
N HIS A 133 10.30 -14.70 3.49
CA HIS A 133 10.38 -16.14 3.29
C HIS A 133 11.14 -16.80 4.44
N ASP A 134 12.45 -16.58 4.52
CA ASP A 134 13.32 -17.21 5.50
C ASP A 134 12.89 -16.86 6.93
N ASP A 135 12.52 -15.60 7.18
CA ASP A 135 12.19 -15.18 8.55
C ASP A 135 10.80 -15.61 8.97
N THR A 136 9.89 -15.62 8.00
CA THR A 136 8.53 -16.13 8.19
C THR A 136 8.58 -17.61 8.55
N ASP A 137 9.46 -18.40 7.93
CA ASP A 137 9.61 -19.84 8.21
C ASP A 137 9.99 -20.12 9.68
N TYR A 138 10.97 -19.41 10.26
CA TYR A 138 11.30 -19.64 11.66
C TYR A 138 10.24 -19.07 12.61
N ALA A 139 9.58 -17.97 12.24
CA ALA A 139 8.50 -17.41 13.04
C ALA A 139 7.33 -18.40 13.14
N GLU A 140 6.97 -19.06 12.04
CA GLU A 140 5.99 -20.15 12.02
C GLU A 140 6.44 -21.35 12.85
N PHE A 141 7.70 -21.77 12.72
CA PHE A 141 8.27 -22.84 13.54
C PHE A 141 8.17 -22.54 15.03
N PHE A 142 8.49 -21.31 15.47
CA PHE A 142 8.40 -20.93 16.88
C PHE A 142 6.96 -20.90 17.38
N LYS A 143 6.02 -20.42 16.57
CA LYS A 143 4.57 -20.48 16.87
C LYS A 143 4.12 -21.93 17.04
N ALA A 144 4.49 -22.81 16.12
CA ALA A 144 4.14 -24.23 16.18
C ALA A 144 4.78 -24.97 17.36
N SER A 145 6.01 -24.60 17.73
CA SER A 145 6.78 -25.23 18.80
C SER A 145 6.45 -24.67 20.19
N ASN A 146 5.61 -23.62 20.28
CA ASN A 146 5.18 -22.97 21.52
C ASN A 146 6.36 -22.60 22.45
N VAL A 147 7.43 -22.06 21.85
CA VAL A 147 8.64 -21.66 22.57
C VAL A 147 8.45 -20.36 23.35
N ASP A 148 9.17 -20.19 24.46
CA ASP A 148 9.10 -18.96 25.28
C ASP A 148 9.98 -17.83 24.72
N LEU A 149 9.62 -17.37 23.51
CA LEU A 149 10.27 -16.25 22.82
C LEU A 149 10.32 -15.01 23.70
N LYS A 150 9.23 -14.74 24.45
CA LYS A 150 9.10 -13.53 25.26
C LYS A 150 10.15 -13.49 26.37
N SER A 151 10.35 -14.59 27.10
CA SER A 151 11.37 -14.62 28.16
C SER A 151 12.77 -14.45 27.59
N TYR A 152 13.10 -15.16 26.52
CA TYR A 152 14.43 -15.10 25.92
C TYR A 152 14.75 -13.71 25.32
N CYS A 153 13.84 -13.13 24.54
CA CYS A 153 14.01 -11.77 24.01
C CYS A 153 14.20 -10.73 25.13
N ASN A 154 13.47 -10.87 26.25
CA ASN A 154 13.66 -10.00 27.41
C ASN A 154 15.04 -10.16 28.07
N GLN A 155 15.62 -11.36 28.06
CA GLN A 155 16.98 -11.60 28.55
C GLN A 155 18.01 -10.94 27.63
N ILE A 156 17.84 -11.08 26.31
CA ILE A 156 18.68 -10.38 25.32
C ILE A 156 18.65 -8.88 25.56
N LEU A 157 17.46 -8.27 25.65
CA LEU A 157 17.30 -6.84 25.91
C LEU A 157 17.99 -6.39 27.21
N LYS A 158 17.87 -7.19 28.29
CA LYS A 158 18.53 -6.90 29.58
C LYS A 158 20.04 -7.05 29.53
N SER A 159 20.56 -7.94 28.69
CA SER A 159 22.01 -8.13 28.54
C SER A 159 22.68 -6.95 27.85
N GLY A 160 21.93 -6.16 27.08
CA GLY A 160 22.46 -5.05 26.29
C GLY A 160 23.34 -5.48 25.11
N LYS A 161 23.30 -6.78 24.73
CA LYS A 161 24.10 -7.33 23.61
C LYS A 161 23.77 -6.66 22.27
N TYR A 162 22.49 -6.32 22.05
CA TYR A 162 22.00 -5.61 20.86
C TYR A 162 21.35 -4.29 21.31
N PRO A 163 22.09 -3.17 21.29
CA PRO A 163 21.61 -1.90 21.82
C PRO A 163 20.53 -1.30 20.91
N ILE A 164 19.39 -0.93 21.51
CA ILE A 164 18.30 -0.25 20.80
C ILE A 164 18.37 1.24 21.12
N SER A 165 18.55 2.06 20.10
CA SER A 165 18.58 3.51 20.21
C SER A 165 17.18 4.06 20.53
N LYS A 166 17.14 5.25 21.12
CA LYS A 166 15.88 5.93 21.41
C LYS A 166 15.10 6.29 20.14
N GLU A 167 15.82 6.54 19.06
CA GLU A 167 15.29 6.84 17.73
C GLU A 167 14.62 5.61 17.11
N GLN A 168 15.30 4.45 17.15
CA GLN A 168 14.74 3.17 16.73
C GLN A 168 13.42 2.87 17.43
N LEU A 169 13.39 3.04 18.75
CA LEU A 169 12.18 2.80 19.54
C LEU A 169 11.06 3.78 19.16
N LEU A 170 11.38 5.06 18.95
CA LEU A 170 10.39 6.06 18.57
C LEU A 170 9.81 5.77 17.18
N ILE A 171 10.64 5.44 16.19
CA ILE A 171 10.17 5.08 14.86
C ILE A 171 9.30 3.82 14.92
N TYR A 172 9.77 2.76 15.59
CA TYR A 172 8.99 1.55 15.78
C TYR A 172 7.63 1.82 16.45
N GLN A 173 7.58 2.64 17.50
CA GLN A 173 6.32 3.01 18.15
C GLN A 173 5.38 3.80 17.22
N ASN A 174 5.90 4.72 16.41
CA ASN A 174 5.08 5.44 15.43
C ASN A 174 4.50 4.52 14.35
N ILE A 175 5.21 3.45 14.01
CA ILE A 175 4.77 2.48 13.00
C ILE A 175 3.82 1.42 13.61
N VAL A 176 4.05 0.98 14.86
CA VAL A 176 3.37 -0.20 15.46
C VAL A 176 2.32 0.15 16.55
N GLN A 177 2.38 1.31 17.21
CA GLN A 177 1.46 1.65 18.33
C GLN A 177 0.19 2.44 17.96
N MET A 178 -0.43 2.16 16.80
CA MET A 178 -1.87 2.46 16.62
C MET A 178 -2.69 1.18 16.87
N ASP A 179 -3.67 1.27 17.77
CA ASP A 179 -4.37 0.18 18.49
C ASP A 179 -4.58 -1.16 17.74
N THR A 180 -4.39 -2.25 18.49
CA THR A 180 -4.57 -3.68 18.14
C THR A 180 -5.99 -4.07 17.74
N THR A 181 -6.99 -3.21 17.95
CA THR A 181 -8.34 -3.35 17.37
C THR A 181 -8.35 -3.15 15.85
N THR A 182 -7.33 -2.45 15.33
CA THR A 182 -7.15 -2.16 13.91
C THR A 182 -6.58 -3.37 13.18
N ILE A 183 -5.82 -4.27 13.81
CA ILE A 183 -5.12 -5.38 13.12
C ILE A 183 -6.09 -6.34 12.42
N SER A 184 -7.24 -6.66 13.03
CA SER A 184 -8.29 -7.48 12.40
C SER A 184 -9.04 -6.77 11.26
N LEU A 185 -8.99 -5.44 11.22
CA LEU A 185 -9.53 -4.60 10.13
C LEU A 185 -8.43 -4.23 9.10
N HIS A 186 -7.15 -4.35 9.47
CA HIS A 186 -6.01 -3.93 8.66
C HIS A 186 -5.49 -5.05 7.75
N GLU A 187 -5.53 -6.32 8.19
CA GLU A 187 -5.35 -7.48 7.30
C GLU A 187 -6.37 -7.45 6.15
N GLN A 188 -7.62 -7.09 6.43
CA GLN A 188 -8.64 -6.85 5.40
C GLN A 188 -8.28 -5.68 4.49
N SER A 189 -7.68 -4.61 5.01
CA SER A 189 -7.34 -3.42 4.23
C SER A 189 -6.14 -3.59 3.28
N ILE A 190 -5.15 -4.43 3.63
CA ILE A 190 -3.99 -4.74 2.76
C ILE A 190 -4.40 -5.69 1.64
N ASP A 191 -5.18 -6.74 1.96
CA ASP A 191 -5.82 -7.60 0.95
C ASP A 191 -6.74 -6.78 0.03
N THR A 192 -7.53 -5.85 0.60
CA THR A 192 -8.38 -4.94 -0.16
C THR A 192 -7.59 -4.08 -1.15
N ILE A 193 -6.47 -3.45 -0.73
CA ILE A 193 -5.66 -2.62 -1.64
C ILE A 193 -5.07 -3.48 -2.76
N GLN A 194 -4.58 -4.68 -2.45
CA GLN A 194 -4.02 -5.57 -3.46
C GLN A 194 -5.10 -6.11 -4.42
N GLU A 195 -6.29 -6.43 -3.92
CA GLU A 195 -7.46 -6.83 -4.72
C GLU A 195 -7.89 -5.69 -5.65
N ILE A 196 -8.00 -4.45 -5.14
CA ILE A 196 -8.30 -3.27 -5.97
C ILE A 196 -7.23 -3.09 -7.05
N ARG A 197 -5.93 -3.20 -6.71
CA ARG A 197 -4.83 -3.07 -7.66
C ARG A 197 -4.89 -4.15 -8.75
N ASN A 198 -5.20 -5.39 -8.38
CA ASN A 198 -5.37 -6.50 -9.31
C ASN A 198 -6.54 -6.22 -10.26
N ILE A 199 -7.71 -5.86 -9.74
CA ILE A 199 -8.89 -5.51 -10.54
C ILE A 199 -8.54 -4.35 -11.51
N TRP A 200 -7.94 -3.28 -10.99
CA TRP A 200 -7.58 -2.10 -11.77
C TRP A 200 -6.69 -2.44 -12.97
N LYS A 201 -5.65 -3.26 -12.75
CA LYS A 201 -4.71 -3.69 -13.79
C LYS A 201 -5.35 -4.69 -14.76
N THR A 202 -6.06 -5.69 -14.26
CA THR A 202 -6.67 -6.75 -15.07
C THR A 202 -7.68 -6.22 -16.07
N TYR A 203 -8.51 -5.25 -15.66
CA TYR A 203 -9.54 -4.67 -16.52
C TYR A 203 -9.10 -3.37 -17.21
N ASN A 204 -7.87 -2.90 -16.98
CA ASN A 204 -7.32 -1.69 -17.57
C ASN A 204 -8.24 -0.47 -17.37
N LEU A 205 -8.59 -0.20 -16.11
CA LEU A 205 -9.66 0.73 -15.74
C LEU A 205 -9.26 2.21 -15.77
N SER A 206 -7.98 2.53 -16.00
CA SER A 206 -7.56 3.93 -16.10
C SER A 206 -8.19 4.59 -17.33
N THR A 207 -8.84 5.73 -17.06
CA THR A 207 -9.37 6.66 -18.06
C THR A 207 -8.34 7.70 -18.48
N GLY A 208 -7.28 7.89 -17.67
CA GLY A 208 -6.29 8.96 -17.87
C GLY A 208 -6.77 10.33 -17.37
N ILE A 209 -7.95 10.39 -16.73
CA ILE A 209 -8.50 11.58 -16.08
C ILE A 209 -8.35 11.39 -14.57
N PRO A 210 -7.40 12.08 -13.90
CA PRO A 210 -7.03 11.74 -12.51
C PRO A 210 -8.17 11.79 -11.50
N ILE A 211 -9.11 12.74 -11.63
CA ILE A 211 -10.25 12.83 -10.72
C ILE A 211 -11.24 11.67 -10.91
N ILE A 212 -11.45 11.23 -12.15
CA ILE A 212 -12.34 10.10 -12.48
C ILE A 212 -11.67 8.82 -11.98
N ASP A 213 -10.38 8.62 -12.26
CA ASP A 213 -9.63 7.45 -11.80
C ASP A 213 -9.61 7.36 -10.26
N LEU A 214 -9.50 8.48 -9.54
CA LEU A 214 -9.63 8.53 -8.08
C LEU A 214 -11.02 8.09 -7.60
N GLN A 215 -12.09 8.60 -8.22
CA GLN A 215 -13.45 8.24 -7.84
C GLN A 215 -13.76 6.77 -8.15
N HIS A 216 -13.26 6.24 -9.27
CA HIS A 216 -13.37 4.83 -9.63
C HIS A 216 -12.65 3.93 -8.63
N ILE A 217 -11.43 4.28 -8.20
CA ILE A 217 -10.70 3.53 -7.18
C ILE A 217 -11.47 3.51 -5.85
N TRP A 218 -12.12 4.61 -5.48
CA TRP A 218 -12.96 4.66 -4.29
C TRP A 218 -14.23 3.79 -4.42
N LEU A 219 -14.88 3.79 -5.58
CA LEU A 219 -15.99 2.90 -5.89
C LEU A 219 -15.59 1.43 -5.80
N LEU A 220 -14.43 1.05 -6.35
CA LEU A 220 -13.90 -0.31 -6.25
C LEU A 220 -13.65 -0.71 -4.79
N LYS A 221 -13.12 0.19 -3.96
CA LYS A 221 -12.94 -0.06 -2.53
C LYS A 221 -14.25 -0.40 -1.84
N MET A 222 -15.32 0.36 -2.09
CA MET A 222 -16.63 0.06 -1.50
C MET A 222 -17.19 -1.29 -1.98
N ILE A 223 -16.96 -1.67 -3.26
CA ILE A 223 -17.37 -2.98 -3.79
C ILE A 223 -16.59 -4.12 -3.13
N VAL A 224 -15.27 -3.98 -2.98
CA VAL A 224 -14.43 -5.00 -2.34
C VAL A 224 -14.84 -5.20 -0.87
N GLU A 225 -15.09 -4.11 -0.14
CA GLU A 225 -15.59 -4.19 1.25
C GLU A 225 -16.95 -4.89 1.33
N LEU A 226 -17.88 -4.60 0.41
CA LEU A 226 -19.17 -5.28 0.32
C LEU A 226 -18.99 -6.78 0.02
N ASP A 227 -18.10 -7.15 -0.91
CA ASP A 227 -17.77 -8.54 -1.24
C ASP A 227 -17.18 -9.26 -0.02
N HIS A 228 -16.33 -8.60 0.77
CA HIS A 228 -15.73 -9.15 1.99
C HIS A 228 -16.77 -9.36 3.09
N SER A 229 -17.64 -8.37 3.33
CA SER A 229 -18.75 -8.49 4.31
C SER A 229 -19.69 -9.66 3.97
N LEU A 230 -19.98 -9.89 2.69
CA LEU A 230 -20.78 -11.04 2.25
C LEU A 230 -20.08 -12.38 2.51
N LYS A 231 -18.77 -12.49 2.23
CA LYS A 231 -17.99 -13.71 2.48
C LYS A 231 -17.94 -14.09 3.96
N LEU A 232 -17.93 -13.10 4.86
CA LEU A 232 -17.94 -13.29 6.31
C LEU A 232 -19.33 -13.62 6.88
N GLY A 233 -20.38 -13.66 6.05
CA GLY A 233 -21.74 -13.90 6.51
C GLY A 233 -22.41 -12.70 7.18
N ASP A 234 -21.82 -11.50 7.07
CA ASP A 234 -22.32 -10.25 7.66
C ASP A 234 -23.30 -9.51 6.71
N GLY A 235 -23.76 -10.17 5.66
CA GLY A 235 -24.61 -9.60 4.59
C GLY A 235 -26.03 -9.21 4.99
N SER A 236 -26.34 -9.15 6.28
CA SER A 236 -27.60 -8.63 6.84
C SER A 236 -27.38 -7.62 7.97
N SER A 237 -26.14 -7.18 8.18
CA SER A 237 -25.81 -6.25 9.24
C SER A 237 -26.22 -4.82 8.93
N GLU A 238 -26.44 -4.05 9.98
CA GLU A 238 -26.66 -2.60 9.86
C GLU A 238 -25.47 -1.90 9.19
N THR A 239 -24.25 -2.41 9.41
CA THR A 239 -23.02 -1.96 8.74
C THR A 239 -23.09 -2.19 7.24
N PHE A 240 -23.50 -3.38 6.78
CA PHE A 240 -23.65 -3.69 5.36
C PHE A 240 -24.68 -2.77 4.69
N HIS A 241 -25.80 -2.50 5.34
CA HIS A 241 -26.83 -1.57 4.84
C HIS A 241 -26.29 -0.15 4.67
N LYS A 242 -25.48 0.30 5.64
CA LYS A 242 -24.85 1.62 5.60
C LYS A 242 -23.87 1.73 4.44
N VAL A 243 -23.01 0.72 4.23
CA VAL A 243 -22.04 0.71 3.12
C VAL A 243 -22.74 0.72 1.77
N ILE A 244 -23.84 -0.01 1.59
CA ILE A 244 -24.63 0.05 0.34
C ILE A 244 -25.23 1.45 0.12
N ALA A 245 -25.79 2.06 1.17
CA ALA A 245 -26.36 3.41 1.06
C ALA A 245 -25.29 4.45 0.68
N GLU A 246 -24.10 4.35 1.28
CA GLU A 246 -22.95 5.19 0.96
C GLU A 246 -22.46 4.97 -0.47
N ALA A 247 -22.36 3.72 -0.94
CA ALA A 247 -21.97 3.39 -2.31
C ALA A 247 -22.95 3.96 -3.35
N ILE A 248 -24.26 3.90 -3.08
CA ILE A 248 -25.29 4.49 -3.94
C ILE A 248 -25.15 6.00 -4.03
N GLU A 249 -24.93 6.67 -2.90
CA GLU A 249 -24.83 8.13 -2.89
C GLU A 249 -23.55 8.59 -3.59
N TYR A 250 -22.43 7.95 -3.28
CA TYR A 250 -21.16 8.24 -3.93
C TYR A 250 -21.18 8.00 -5.44
N THR A 251 -21.92 6.99 -5.91
CA THR A 251 -22.11 6.73 -7.34
C THR A 251 -22.82 7.91 -8.04
N LYS A 252 -23.82 8.52 -7.39
CA LYS A 252 -24.50 9.71 -7.95
C LYS A 252 -23.57 10.91 -8.02
N ASP A 253 -22.77 11.12 -6.96
CA ASP A 253 -21.81 12.21 -6.92
C ASP A 253 -20.76 12.04 -8.02
N HIS A 254 -20.24 10.82 -8.19
CA HIS A 254 -19.33 10.47 -9.27
C HIS A 254 -19.92 10.77 -10.66
N PHE A 255 -21.13 10.28 -10.95
CA PHE A 255 -21.80 10.58 -12.23
C PHE A 255 -22.03 12.08 -12.44
N SER A 256 -22.33 12.83 -11.38
CA SER A 256 -22.45 14.29 -11.48
C SER A 256 -21.14 14.94 -11.93
N VAL A 257 -19.99 14.44 -11.50
CA VAL A 257 -18.68 14.92 -11.95
C VAL A 257 -18.45 14.61 -13.42
N GLU A 258 -18.70 13.37 -13.84
CA GLU A 258 -18.58 12.99 -15.26
C GLU A 258 -19.51 13.80 -16.15
N ASP A 259 -20.76 14.01 -15.73
CA ASP A 259 -21.74 14.84 -16.44
C ASP A 259 -21.28 16.28 -16.60
N LYS A 260 -20.70 16.88 -15.56
CA LYS A 260 -20.14 18.24 -15.62
C LYS A 260 -19.00 18.30 -16.63
N ILE A 261 -18.09 17.32 -16.60
CA ILE A 261 -16.97 17.22 -17.55
C ILE A 261 -17.50 17.06 -18.97
N MET A 262 -18.33 16.05 -19.22
CA MET A 262 -18.89 15.75 -20.55
C MET A 262 -19.64 16.95 -21.13
N ARG A 263 -20.46 17.65 -20.35
CA ARG A 263 -21.21 18.83 -20.81
C ARG A 263 -20.29 20.01 -21.10
N TYR A 264 -19.34 20.31 -20.21
CA TYR A 264 -18.43 21.43 -20.37
C TYR A 264 -17.54 21.27 -21.61
N PHE A 265 -17.00 20.05 -21.81
CA PHE A 265 -16.12 19.73 -22.92
C PHE A 265 -16.85 19.32 -24.21
N ARG A 266 -18.20 19.29 -24.19
CA ARG A 266 -19.09 18.94 -25.31
C ARG A 266 -18.82 17.54 -25.87
N TYR A 267 -18.77 16.55 -24.98
CA TYR A 267 -18.64 15.15 -25.34
C TYR A 267 -19.81 14.70 -26.22
N THR A 268 -19.50 14.11 -27.38
CA THR A 268 -20.48 13.79 -28.43
C THR A 268 -21.58 12.84 -27.93
N ASP A 269 -21.22 11.86 -27.11
CA ASP A 269 -22.12 10.80 -26.67
C ASP A 269 -22.73 11.07 -25.28
N VAL A 270 -22.67 12.31 -24.77
CA VAL A 270 -23.13 12.69 -23.42
C VAL A 270 -24.57 12.24 -23.14
N VAL A 271 -25.47 12.32 -24.12
CA VAL A 271 -26.87 11.92 -23.93
C VAL A 271 -27.00 10.41 -23.71
N GLN A 272 -26.24 9.61 -24.46
CA GLN A 272 -26.25 8.15 -24.29
C GLN A 272 -25.63 7.76 -22.95
N HIS A 273 -24.50 8.37 -22.61
CA HIS A 273 -23.78 8.11 -21.37
C HIS A 273 -24.65 8.42 -20.14
N MET A 274 -25.26 9.62 -20.09
CA MET A 274 -26.20 10.01 -19.02
C MET A 274 -27.40 9.06 -18.88
N ASN A 275 -27.87 8.49 -19.99
CA ASN A 275 -28.95 7.50 -19.96
C ASN A 275 -28.50 6.17 -19.34
N GLN A 276 -27.24 5.76 -19.49
CA GLN A 276 -26.68 4.58 -18.83
C GLN A 276 -26.62 4.80 -17.31
N HIS A 277 -26.10 5.95 -16.87
CA HIS A 277 -26.08 6.34 -15.45
C HIS A 277 -27.47 6.33 -14.84
N LYS A 278 -28.46 6.96 -15.51
CA LYS A 278 -29.84 7.02 -15.02
C LYS A 278 -30.44 5.63 -14.83
N ARG A 279 -30.30 4.75 -15.82
CA ARG A 279 -30.81 3.36 -15.75
C ARG A 279 -30.13 2.59 -14.62
N PHE A 280 -28.84 2.79 -14.41
CA PHE A 280 -28.12 2.12 -13.34
C PHE A 280 -28.59 2.58 -11.96
N ILE A 281 -28.77 3.88 -11.75
CA ILE A 281 -29.33 4.40 -10.48
C ILE A 281 -30.73 3.85 -10.21
N GLU A 282 -31.60 3.77 -11.23
CA GLU A 282 -32.93 3.17 -11.11
C GLU A 282 -32.84 1.69 -10.74
N PHE A 283 -31.94 0.94 -11.40
CA PHE A 283 -31.69 -0.47 -11.15
C PHE A 283 -31.19 -0.73 -9.72
N ILE A 284 -30.20 0.02 -9.23
CA ILE A 284 -29.67 -0.17 -7.87
C ILE A 284 -30.72 0.16 -6.82
N LYS A 285 -31.53 1.22 -7.02
CA LYS A 285 -32.63 1.56 -6.10
C LYS A 285 -33.61 0.40 -5.97
N MET A 286 -34.04 -0.17 -7.10
CA MET A 286 -34.93 -1.33 -7.12
C MET A 286 -34.32 -2.51 -6.35
N ARG A 287 -33.05 -2.84 -6.60
CA ARG A 287 -32.34 -3.93 -5.89
C ARG A 287 -32.18 -3.69 -4.39
N ASN A 288 -31.89 -2.45 -4.00
CA ASN A 288 -31.77 -2.08 -2.60
C ASN A 288 -33.12 -2.20 -1.87
N ASP A 289 -34.22 -1.84 -2.53
CA ASP A 289 -35.56 -2.00 -1.98
C ASP A 289 -35.96 -3.48 -1.86
N GLU A 290 -35.64 -4.32 -2.86
CA GLU A 290 -35.81 -5.78 -2.80
C GLU A 290 -35.02 -6.40 -1.64
N TYR A 291 -33.78 -5.93 -1.43
CA TYR A 291 -32.91 -6.40 -0.36
C TYR A 291 -33.46 -6.05 1.03
N LYS A 292 -33.96 -4.82 1.22
CA LYS A 292 -34.62 -4.38 2.48
C LYS A 292 -35.85 -5.21 2.87
N LEU A 293 -36.47 -5.90 1.91
CA LEU A 293 -37.61 -6.79 2.16
C LEU A 293 -37.20 -8.18 2.71
N GLY A 294 -35.90 -8.43 2.95
CA GLY A 294 -35.44 -9.49 3.85
C GLY A 294 -35.03 -10.81 3.19
N ASN A 295 -34.59 -10.80 1.92
CA ASN A 295 -34.03 -11.98 1.27
C ASN A 295 -32.49 -11.88 1.17
N PRO A 296 -31.71 -12.62 1.98
CA PRO A 296 -30.25 -12.56 2.00
C PRO A 296 -29.58 -12.89 0.65
N ARG A 297 -30.23 -13.71 -0.20
CA ARG A 297 -29.71 -14.00 -1.55
C ARG A 297 -29.72 -12.78 -2.46
N VAL A 298 -30.60 -11.81 -2.19
CA VAL A 298 -30.67 -10.55 -2.95
C VAL A 298 -29.45 -9.67 -2.67
N GLY A 299 -28.88 -9.72 -1.45
CA GLY A 299 -27.67 -8.97 -1.11
C GLY A 299 -26.45 -9.42 -1.92
N LEU A 300 -26.27 -10.74 -2.07
CA LEU A 300 -25.20 -11.31 -2.91
C LEU A 300 -25.35 -10.89 -4.38
N HIS A 301 -26.56 -11.01 -4.93
CA HIS A 301 -26.82 -10.61 -6.32
C HIS A 301 -26.63 -9.11 -6.53
N LEU A 302 -26.99 -8.27 -5.55
CA LEU A 302 -26.82 -6.82 -5.63
C LEU A 302 -25.34 -6.43 -5.73
N VAL A 303 -24.46 -6.98 -4.89
CA VAL A 303 -23.02 -6.66 -4.93
C VAL A 303 -22.38 -7.15 -6.24
N GLN A 304 -22.75 -8.35 -6.72
CA GLN A 304 -22.31 -8.85 -8.02
C GLN A 304 -22.78 -7.98 -9.18
N ASP A 305 -24.05 -7.55 -9.16
CA ASP A 305 -24.63 -6.69 -10.20
C ASP A 305 -23.95 -5.31 -10.20
N LEU A 306 -23.69 -4.73 -9.01
CA LEU A 306 -22.93 -3.49 -8.85
C LEU A 306 -21.51 -3.61 -9.42
N ARG A 307 -20.79 -4.66 -9.03
CA ARG A 307 -19.43 -4.93 -9.48
C ARG A 307 -19.35 -5.07 -11.00
N ASN A 308 -20.20 -5.92 -11.57
CA ASN A 308 -20.18 -6.22 -13.00
C ASN A 308 -20.51 -4.97 -13.84
N TRP A 309 -21.52 -4.22 -13.43
CA TRP A 309 -21.88 -2.98 -14.11
C TRP A 309 -20.74 -1.96 -14.02
N LEU A 310 -20.21 -1.72 -12.82
CA LEU A 310 -19.14 -0.74 -12.61
C LEU A 310 -17.90 -1.06 -13.45
N LEU A 311 -17.42 -2.31 -13.40
CA LEU A 311 -16.23 -2.72 -14.17
C LEU A 311 -16.45 -2.59 -15.68
N SER A 312 -17.62 -3.00 -16.17
CA SER A 312 -17.95 -2.89 -17.60
C SER A 312 -18.11 -1.44 -18.04
N HIS A 313 -18.75 -0.60 -17.22
CA HIS A 313 -19.01 0.80 -17.53
C HIS A 313 -17.70 1.60 -17.57
N ILE A 314 -16.84 1.43 -16.57
CA ILE A 314 -15.52 2.09 -16.54
C ILE A 314 -14.69 1.67 -17.77
N ALA A 315 -14.55 0.37 -18.00
CA ALA A 315 -13.68 -0.16 -19.03
C ALA A 315 -14.13 0.18 -20.46
N LEU A 316 -15.44 0.29 -20.69
CA LEU A 316 -16.03 0.43 -22.03
C LEU A 316 -16.62 1.81 -22.32
N GLU A 317 -17.14 2.51 -21.33
CA GLU A 317 -17.84 3.80 -21.51
C GLU A 317 -17.00 4.96 -20.98
N ASP A 318 -16.59 4.95 -19.71
CA ASP A 318 -15.83 6.08 -19.12
C ASP A 318 -14.47 6.26 -19.79
N LYS A 319 -13.84 5.14 -20.20
CA LYS A 319 -12.61 5.16 -20.98
C LYS A 319 -12.71 5.94 -22.29
N LYS A 320 -13.89 5.99 -22.91
CA LYS A 320 -14.12 6.79 -24.13
C LYS A 320 -14.04 8.29 -23.85
N ILE A 321 -14.39 8.74 -22.64
CA ILE A 321 -14.23 10.15 -22.22
C ILE A 321 -12.74 10.49 -22.20
N GLY A 322 -11.92 9.63 -21.58
CA GLY A 322 -10.47 9.74 -21.56
C GLY A 322 -9.85 9.86 -22.95
N ILE A 323 -10.21 8.93 -23.85
CA ILE A 323 -9.75 8.93 -25.24
C ILE A 323 -10.18 10.21 -25.98
N ALA A 324 -11.44 10.64 -25.81
CA ALA A 324 -11.97 11.81 -26.49
C ALA A 324 -11.29 13.13 -26.07
N PHE A 325 -10.76 13.20 -24.85
CA PHE A 325 -10.17 14.40 -24.29
C PHE A 325 -8.68 14.27 -23.97
N GLU A 326 -8.00 13.23 -24.47
CA GLU A 326 -6.57 12.98 -24.25
C GLU A 326 -5.72 14.22 -24.59
N ALA A 327 -5.95 14.83 -25.75
CA ALA A 327 -5.25 16.04 -26.19
C ALA A 327 -5.57 17.31 -25.36
N ARG A 328 -6.63 17.27 -24.55
CA ARG A 328 -7.14 18.38 -23.73
C ARG A 328 -7.09 18.07 -22.23
N VAL A 329 -6.33 17.05 -21.83
CA VAL A 329 -6.24 16.61 -20.44
C VAL A 329 -5.84 17.74 -19.48
N ARG A 330 -4.98 18.67 -19.92
CA ARG A 330 -4.58 19.84 -19.12
C ARG A 330 -5.75 20.79 -18.84
N GLU A 331 -6.55 21.10 -19.87
CA GLU A 331 -7.74 21.94 -19.69
C GLU A 331 -8.76 21.26 -18.77
N LEU A 332 -8.89 19.93 -18.90
CA LEU A 332 -9.75 19.11 -18.07
C LEU A 332 -9.29 19.14 -16.61
N SER A 333 -8.00 18.93 -16.34
CA SER A 333 -7.44 19.02 -14.99
C SER A 333 -7.67 20.40 -14.37
N GLU A 334 -7.48 21.49 -15.12
CA GLU A 334 -7.74 22.84 -14.60
C GLU A 334 -9.23 23.07 -14.29
N PHE A 335 -10.14 22.54 -15.13
CA PHE A 335 -11.56 22.59 -14.87
C PHE A 335 -11.95 21.82 -13.59
N THR A 336 -11.42 20.61 -13.40
CA THR A 336 -11.73 19.79 -12.23
C THR A 336 -11.11 20.35 -10.95
N LYS A 337 -9.91 20.96 -11.03
CA LYS A 337 -9.32 21.74 -9.93
C LYS A 337 -10.22 22.89 -9.51
N LYS A 338 -10.75 23.65 -10.47
CA LYS A 338 -11.68 24.75 -10.17
C LYS A 338 -12.94 24.25 -9.47
N LEU A 339 -13.55 23.17 -9.96
CA LEU A 339 -14.73 22.57 -9.33
C LEU A 339 -14.44 22.15 -7.87
N HIS A 340 -13.29 21.54 -7.62
CA HIS A 340 -12.86 21.20 -6.26
C HIS A 340 -12.67 22.43 -5.37
N GLN A 341 -12.00 23.48 -5.87
CA GLN A 341 -11.78 24.73 -5.13
C GLN A 341 -13.09 25.45 -4.78
N THR A 342 -14.09 25.36 -5.65
CA THR A 342 -15.43 25.92 -5.40
C THR A 342 -16.31 25.05 -4.49
N GLY A 343 -15.82 23.89 -4.05
CA GLY A 343 -16.55 22.94 -3.21
C GLY A 343 -17.61 22.12 -3.97
N GLU A 344 -17.61 22.18 -5.31
CA GLU A 344 -18.53 21.42 -6.15
C GLU A 344 -18.13 19.94 -6.30
N ILE A 345 -16.87 19.61 -5.97
CA ILE A 345 -16.35 18.25 -5.90
C ILE A 345 -15.63 18.09 -4.56
N GLY A 346 -16.14 17.20 -3.70
CA GLY A 346 -15.46 16.80 -2.47
C GLY A 346 -14.41 15.72 -2.75
N ILE A 347 -13.19 15.92 -2.26
CA ILE A 347 -12.14 14.88 -2.27
C ILE A 347 -11.57 14.79 -0.86
N SER A 348 -11.74 13.62 -0.23
CA SER A 348 -11.25 13.36 1.11
C SER A 348 -9.75 13.04 1.10
N ARG A 349 -9.11 13.14 2.26
CA ARG A 349 -7.70 12.76 2.42
C ARG A 349 -7.53 11.25 2.21
N GLU A 350 -8.48 10.44 2.66
CA GLU A 350 -8.46 8.98 2.47
C GLU A 350 -8.50 8.61 0.98
N GLN A 351 -9.32 9.30 0.18
CA GLN A 351 -9.41 9.07 -1.25
C GLN A 351 -8.08 9.34 -1.97
N LYS A 352 -7.42 10.47 -1.64
CA LYS A 352 -6.11 10.81 -2.21
C LYS A 352 -5.05 9.79 -1.84
N ASN A 353 -5.06 9.34 -0.58
CA ASN A 353 -4.11 8.34 -0.12
C ASN A 353 -4.33 6.99 -0.83
N LEU A 354 -5.58 6.52 -0.90
CA LEU A 354 -5.91 5.27 -1.60
C LEU A 354 -5.51 5.33 -3.08
N TYR A 355 -5.81 6.44 -3.77
CA TYR A 355 -5.41 6.68 -5.15
C TYR A 355 -3.89 6.54 -5.34
N LYS A 356 -3.08 7.18 -4.49
CA LYS A 356 -1.61 7.09 -4.52
C LYS A 356 -1.12 5.67 -4.28
N LEU A 357 -1.72 4.96 -3.31
CA LEU A 357 -1.37 3.58 -2.96
C LEU A 357 -1.66 2.60 -4.10
N VAL A 358 -2.80 2.75 -4.79
CA VAL A 358 -3.19 1.84 -5.88
C VAL A 358 -2.32 2.05 -7.12
N LEU A 359 -2.01 3.31 -7.47
CA LEU A 359 -1.38 3.63 -8.76
C LEU A 359 0.14 3.76 -8.76
N GLN A 360 0.84 3.87 -7.62
CA GLN A 360 2.31 3.97 -7.51
C GLN A 360 2.96 4.89 -8.55
N SER A 361 3.25 6.14 -8.17
CA SER A 361 3.77 7.20 -9.07
C SER A 361 2.73 7.86 -9.99
N ALA A 362 1.49 8.01 -9.53
CA ALA A 362 0.49 8.86 -10.20
C ALA A 362 0.67 10.34 -9.80
N PRO A 363 0.47 11.31 -10.74
CA PRO A 363 0.40 12.73 -10.40
C PRO A 363 -0.74 12.97 -9.39
N ASP A 364 -0.65 14.03 -8.57
CA ASP A 364 -1.75 14.38 -7.68
C ASP A 364 -3.02 14.56 -8.54
N PRO A 365 -4.18 14.04 -8.14
CA PRO A 365 -5.41 14.17 -8.92
C PRO A 365 -5.84 15.64 -9.15
N LEU A 366 -5.19 16.56 -8.45
CA LEU A 366 -5.34 18.01 -8.57
C LEU A 366 -4.05 18.75 -8.96
N ASP A 367 -2.97 18.04 -9.33
CA ASP A 367 -1.79 18.60 -10.01
C ASP A 367 -1.98 18.48 -11.54
#